data_AF-A0A3L6JRR8-F1
#
_entry.id   AF-A0A3L6JRR8-F1
#
_cell.length_a   1.000
_cell.length_b   1.000
_cell.length_c   1.000
_cell.angle_alpha   90.00
_cell.angle_beta   90.00
_cell.angle_gamma   90.00
#
_symmetry.space_group_name_H-M   'P 1'
#
loop_
_entity.id
_entity.type
_entity.pdbx_description
1 polymer ?
#
loop_
_entity_poly.entity_id
_entity_poly.type
_entity_poly.pdbx_seq_one_letter_code
_entity_poly.pdbx_strand_id
1 'polypeptide(L)'
;MSYAVFSTAMGYSGIVFGDNEPALRAIKIYLPSSKSFIERAIRHEYGAATEIEKALPRLCSLVRDFLEGNDVTIPFEFVDPSVCYSFQLKVLKAEREVPRGTVASYSWVAKKIGSGAVRAVGSALARNPFPIVVPCHRAVRSDGSLGGFQGGLEMKRRLLELEGVQFDSRGRVTSCILRP
;
A
#
# COMPACT_ATOMS: atom_id res chain seq x y z
N MET A 1 9.49 15.89 -12.08
CA MET A 1 8.99 14.60 -11.53
C MET A 1 8.93 13.62 -12.67
N SER A 2 9.06 12.33 -12.39
CA SER A 2 8.91 11.29 -13.41
C SER A 2 7.92 10.24 -12.97
N TYR A 3 7.37 9.46 -13.90
CA TYR A 3 6.47 8.36 -13.57
C TYR A 3 6.63 7.16 -14.50
N ALA A 4 6.26 5.99 -14.01
CA ALA A 4 6.19 4.76 -14.81
C ALA A 4 4.81 4.11 -14.67
N VAL A 5 4.27 3.60 -15.78
CA VAL A 5 3.06 2.78 -15.81
C VAL A 5 3.43 1.40 -16.35
N PHE A 6 3.04 0.34 -15.63
CA PHE A 6 3.44 -1.03 -15.98
C PHE A 6 2.30 -2.03 -15.76
N SER A 7 2.31 -3.11 -16.53
CA SER A 7 1.36 -4.21 -16.39
C SER A 7 1.68 -5.12 -15.19
N THR A 8 0.61 -5.68 -14.64
CA THR A 8 0.57 -6.64 -13.54
C THR A 8 -0.53 -7.68 -13.84
N ALA A 9 -0.58 -8.77 -13.09
CA ALA A 9 -1.66 -9.75 -13.20
C ALA A 9 -3.07 -9.18 -12.87
N MET A 10 -3.15 -8.02 -12.19
CA MET A 10 -4.40 -7.39 -11.75
C MET A 10 -4.76 -6.12 -12.56
N GLY A 11 -4.08 -5.86 -13.68
CA GLY A 11 -4.24 -4.64 -14.48
C GLY A 11 -2.94 -3.83 -14.55
N TYR A 12 -3.05 -2.50 -14.56
CA TYR A 12 -1.90 -1.60 -14.64
C TYR A 12 -1.68 -0.87 -13.32
N SER A 13 -0.43 -0.81 -12.88
CA SER A 13 0.00 0.02 -11.75
C SER A 13 0.82 1.20 -12.25
N GLY A 14 0.90 2.24 -11.41
CA GLY A 14 1.69 3.43 -11.70
C GLY A 14 2.52 3.84 -10.49
N ILE A 15 3.71 4.36 -10.71
CA ILE A 15 4.56 4.93 -9.67
C ILE A 15 5.02 6.31 -10.13
N VAL A 16 4.90 7.30 -9.25
CA VAL A 16 5.44 8.65 -9.46
C VAL A 16 6.63 8.85 -8.56
N PHE A 17 7.70 9.39 -9.11
CA PHE A 17 8.98 9.64 -8.46
C PHE A 17 9.20 11.15 -8.29
N GLY A 18 9.72 11.51 -7.11
CA GLY A 18 10.20 12.87 -6.85
C GLY A 18 11.53 13.15 -7.58
N ASP A 19 11.87 14.43 -7.71
CA ASP A 19 13.10 14.89 -8.37
C ASP A 19 14.31 14.97 -7.42
N ASN A 20 14.18 14.42 -6.21
CA ASN A 20 15.20 14.53 -5.17
C ASN A 20 16.41 13.63 -5.48
N GLU A 21 17.58 14.26 -5.65
CA GLU A 21 18.89 13.58 -5.69
C GLU A 21 19.26 13.01 -4.30
N PRO A 22 20.08 11.93 -4.19
CA PRO A 22 20.83 11.24 -5.24
C PRO A 22 20.11 10.03 -5.86
N ALA A 23 18.86 9.76 -5.49
CA ALA A 23 18.13 8.58 -5.96
C ALA A 23 16.63 8.86 -6.08
N LEU A 24 16.05 8.48 -7.23
CA LEU A 24 14.61 8.54 -7.49
C LEU A 24 13.85 7.73 -6.43
N ARG A 25 13.04 8.44 -5.63
CA ARG A 25 12.15 7.84 -4.61
C ARG A 25 10.70 8.02 -5.00
N ALA A 26 9.90 6.99 -4.77
CA ALA A 26 8.48 7.02 -5.02
C ALA A 26 7.78 7.99 -4.05
N ILE A 27 7.05 8.95 -4.60
CA ILE A 27 6.17 9.87 -3.86
C ILE A 27 4.71 9.42 -3.90
N LYS A 28 4.36 8.53 -4.84
CA LYS A 28 3.03 7.95 -4.98
C LYS A 28 3.09 6.60 -5.69
N ILE A 29 2.33 5.63 -5.20
CA ILE A 29 2.09 4.34 -5.84
C ILE A 29 0.58 4.21 -6.07
N TYR A 30 0.19 3.88 -7.30
CA TYR A 30 -1.18 3.60 -7.69
C TYR A 30 -1.38 2.08 -7.79
N LEU A 31 -2.39 1.59 -7.05
CA LEU A 31 -2.85 0.20 -7.11
C LEU A 31 -3.39 -0.16 -8.50
N PRO A 32 -3.42 -1.45 -8.85
CA PRO A 32 -3.87 -1.90 -10.17
C PRO A 32 -5.24 -1.34 -10.58
N SER A 33 -5.31 -0.81 -11.80
CA SER A 33 -6.55 -0.36 -12.45
C SER A 33 -6.38 -0.43 -13.97
N SER A 34 -7.30 0.16 -14.75
CA SER A 34 -7.10 0.32 -16.19
C SER A 34 -5.94 1.28 -16.47
N LYS A 35 -5.14 1.02 -17.53
CA LYS A 35 -4.03 1.90 -17.95
C LYS A 35 -4.48 3.36 -18.08
N SER A 36 -5.60 3.59 -18.76
CA SER A 36 -6.17 4.93 -18.98
C SER A 36 -6.56 5.64 -17.68
N PHE A 37 -6.99 4.91 -16.65
CA PHE A 37 -7.30 5.49 -15.35
C PHE A 37 -6.03 5.97 -14.66
N ILE A 38 -4.99 5.12 -14.63
CA ILE A 38 -3.70 5.45 -14.01
C ILE A 38 -3.07 6.67 -14.69
N GLU A 39 -3.02 6.69 -16.02
CA GLU A 39 -2.46 7.81 -16.79
C GLU A 39 -3.23 9.11 -16.56
N ARG A 40 -4.58 9.05 -16.51
CA ARG A 40 -5.41 10.22 -16.20
C ARG A 40 -5.18 10.71 -14.77
N ALA A 41 -5.11 9.81 -13.80
CA ALA A 41 -4.88 10.16 -12.40
C ALA A 41 -3.51 10.83 -12.21
N ILE A 42 -2.45 10.25 -12.78
CA ILE A 42 -1.10 10.84 -12.76
C ILE A 42 -1.11 12.21 -13.43
N ARG A 43 -1.73 12.37 -14.60
CA ARG A 43 -1.79 13.67 -15.29
C ARG A 43 -2.55 14.72 -14.51
N HIS A 44 -3.61 14.31 -13.80
CA HIS A 44 -4.40 15.22 -12.97
C HIS A 44 -3.65 15.65 -11.70
N GLU A 45 -2.98 14.72 -11.00
CA GLU A 45 -2.28 15.00 -9.74
C GLU A 45 -0.86 15.56 -9.95
N TYR A 46 -0.21 15.19 -11.06
CA TYR A 46 1.21 15.44 -11.36
C TYR A 46 1.41 15.85 -12.83
N GLY A 47 0.65 16.84 -13.31
CA GLY A 47 0.60 17.20 -14.74
C GLY A 47 1.92 17.60 -15.41
N ALA A 48 2.97 17.93 -14.64
CA ALA A 48 4.32 18.20 -15.14
C ALA A 48 5.25 16.98 -15.13
N ALA A 49 4.78 15.81 -14.65
CA ALA A 49 5.60 14.62 -14.60
C ALA A 49 5.78 14.00 -15.99
N THR A 50 7.00 13.53 -16.28
CA THR A 50 7.34 12.88 -17.54
C THR A 50 7.35 11.36 -17.40
N GLU A 51 6.85 10.66 -18.41
CA GLU A 51 6.91 9.20 -18.40
C GLU A 51 8.35 8.75 -18.63
N ILE A 52 8.80 7.79 -17.83
CA ILE A 52 10.10 7.16 -17.94
C ILE A 52 9.90 5.68 -18.28
N GLU A 53 9.96 5.34 -19.57
CA GLU A 53 9.81 3.95 -20.04
C GLU A 53 10.84 2.99 -19.42
N LYS A 54 12.01 3.50 -18.99
CA LYS A 54 13.18 2.68 -18.61
C LYS A 54 13.74 2.94 -17.21
N ALA A 55 13.18 3.85 -16.40
CA ALA A 55 13.76 4.18 -15.10
C ALA A 55 13.02 3.57 -13.89
N LEU A 56 13.83 2.97 -13.02
CA LEU A 56 13.57 2.13 -11.84
C LEU A 56 12.98 0.72 -12.07
N PRO A 57 13.74 -0.17 -12.74
CA PRO A 57 13.36 -1.58 -12.91
C PRO A 57 13.02 -2.27 -11.58
N ARG A 58 13.76 -1.94 -10.52
CA ARG A 58 13.70 -2.72 -9.28
C ARG A 58 12.43 -2.50 -8.48
N LEU A 59 11.99 -1.26 -8.24
CA LEU A 59 10.75 -1.03 -7.49
C LEU A 59 9.53 -1.51 -8.27
N CYS A 60 9.45 -1.23 -9.58
CA CYS A 60 8.36 -1.70 -10.43
C CYS A 60 8.30 -3.24 -10.46
N SER A 61 9.45 -3.91 -10.58
CA SER A 61 9.53 -5.38 -10.49
C SER A 61 9.06 -5.89 -9.14
N LEU A 62 9.58 -5.35 -8.04
CA LEU A 62 9.19 -5.78 -6.69
C LEU A 62 7.70 -5.57 -6.41
N VAL A 63 7.12 -4.46 -6.87
CA VAL A 63 5.67 -4.22 -6.75
C VAL A 63 4.90 -5.23 -7.59
N ARG A 64 5.35 -5.54 -8.81
CA ARG A 64 4.74 -6.58 -9.65
C ARG A 64 4.80 -7.95 -8.96
N ASP A 65 5.98 -8.35 -8.50
CA ASP A 65 6.21 -9.63 -7.84
C ASP A 65 5.31 -9.77 -6.60
N PHE A 66 5.17 -8.70 -5.81
CA PHE A 66 4.26 -8.68 -4.67
C PHE A 66 2.80 -8.87 -5.09
N LEU A 67 2.35 -8.14 -6.12
CA LEU A 67 0.97 -8.20 -6.63
C LEU A 67 0.65 -9.57 -7.26
N GLU A 68 1.66 -10.30 -7.74
CA GLU A 68 1.55 -11.68 -8.21
C GLU A 68 1.51 -12.70 -7.07
N GLY A 69 1.75 -12.25 -5.83
CA GLY A 69 1.73 -13.09 -4.63
C GLY A 69 3.09 -13.67 -4.28
N ASN A 70 4.18 -13.24 -4.91
CA ASN A 70 5.52 -13.67 -4.52
C ASN A 70 5.89 -13.09 -3.14
N ASP A 71 6.64 -13.84 -2.35
CA ASP A 71 7.15 -13.39 -1.06
C ASP A 71 8.38 -12.51 -1.24
N VAL A 72 8.12 -11.22 -1.50
CA VAL A 72 9.15 -10.20 -1.69
C VAL A 72 9.03 -9.11 -0.63
N THR A 73 10.17 -8.67 -0.10
CA THR A 73 10.25 -7.51 0.78
C THR A 73 10.66 -6.28 -0.02
N ILE A 74 9.90 -5.20 0.10
CA ILE A 74 10.23 -3.91 -0.54
C ILE A 74 10.87 -2.98 0.51
N PRO A 75 12.14 -2.60 0.35
CA PRO A 75 12.81 -1.63 1.21
C PRO A 75 12.07 -0.28 1.25
N PHE A 76 11.92 0.29 2.46
CA PHE A 76 11.27 1.60 2.62
C PHE A 76 12.11 2.76 2.10
N GLU A 77 13.40 2.54 1.81
CA GLU A 77 14.27 3.53 1.17
C GLU A 77 13.85 3.88 -0.27
N PHE A 78 13.00 3.05 -0.88
CA PHE A 78 12.42 3.30 -2.20
C PHE A 78 11.33 4.38 -2.20
N VAL A 79 10.83 4.80 -1.04
CA VAL A 79 9.77 5.82 -0.92
C VAL A 79 10.30 7.09 -0.26
N ASP A 80 9.70 8.23 -0.59
CA ASP A 80 10.03 9.52 0.03
C ASP A 80 9.04 9.84 1.17
N PRO A 81 9.41 9.62 2.44
CA PRO A 81 8.49 9.81 3.56
C PRO A 81 8.13 11.28 3.82
N SER A 82 8.78 12.25 3.16
CA SER A 82 8.50 13.68 3.36
C SER A 82 7.11 14.10 2.88
N VAL A 83 6.49 13.32 2.00
CA VAL A 83 5.10 13.56 1.53
C VAL A 83 4.04 13.19 2.58
N CYS A 84 4.44 12.55 3.69
CA CYS A 84 3.56 12.17 4.78
C CYS A 84 3.64 13.16 5.94
N TYR A 85 2.49 13.54 6.50
CA TYR A 85 2.48 14.28 7.77
C TYR A 85 2.89 13.38 8.95
N SER A 86 3.33 14.00 10.05
CA SER A 86 3.98 13.32 11.18
C SER A 86 3.19 12.15 11.76
N PHE A 87 1.88 12.33 11.99
CA PHE A 87 1.02 11.25 12.50
C PHE A 87 0.84 10.12 11.48
N GLN A 88 0.62 10.42 10.19
CA GLN A 88 0.52 9.41 9.15
C GLN A 88 1.81 8.60 9.03
N LEU A 89 2.97 9.25 9.06
CA LEU A 89 4.25 8.55 8.98
C LEU A 89 4.43 7.53 10.13
N LYS A 90 4.00 7.88 11.35
CA LYS A 90 4.00 6.93 12.49
C LYS A 90 3.09 5.73 12.23
N VAL A 91 1.88 5.97 11.74
CA VAL A 91 0.91 4.91 11.37
C VAL A 91 1.48 3.99 10.30
N LEU A 92 2.01 4.55 9.21
CA LEU A 92 2.55 3.79 8.09
C LEU A 92 3.78 2.95 8.51
N LYS A 93 4.65 3.47 9.38
CA LYS A 93 5.77 2.71 9.93
C LYS A 93 5.29 1.55 10.80
N ALA A 94 4.31 1.77 11.67
CA ALA A 94 3.74 0.70 12.50
C ALA A 94 3.05 -0.39 11.67
N GLU A 95 2.32 -0.01 10.62
CA GLU A 95 1.66 -0.95 9.69
C GLU A 95 2.68 -1.78 8.88
N ARG A 96 3.81 -1.17 8.48
CA ARG A 96 4.88 -1.88 7.77
C ARG A 96 5.46 -3.05 8.56
N GLU A 97 5.38 -3.01 9.88
CA GLU A 97 5.86 -4.08 10.75
C GLU A 97 4.92 -5.28 10.82
N VAL A 98 3.73 -5.22 10.19
CA VAL A 98 2.80 -6.36 10.13
C VAL A 98 3.32 -7.39 9.12
N PRO A 99 3.69 -8.61 9.53
CA PRO A 99 4.28 -9.61 8.64
C PRO A 99 3.32 -10.08 7.55
N ARG A 100 3.87 -10.63 6.46
CA ARG A 100 3.09 -11.33 5.44
C ARG A 100 2.28 -12.46 6.07
N GLY A 101 1.04 -12.65 5.61
CA GLY A 101 0.15 -13.72 6.11
C GLY A 101 -0.45 -13.43 7.49
N THR A 102 -0.23 -12.22 8.00
CA THR A 102 -0.77 -11.73 9.27
C THR A 102 -1.54 -10.43 9.01
N VAL A 103 -2.58 -10.18 9.79
CA VAL A 103 -3.33 -8.93 9.76
C VAL A 103 -3.25 -8.23 11.11
N ALA A 104 -3.35 -6.90 11.12
CA ALA A 104 -3.44 -6.13 12.34
C ALA A 104 -4.77 -5.40 12.42
N SER A 105 -5.35 -5.34 13.62
CA SER A 105 -6.49 -4.46 13.83
C SER A 105 -6.07 -2.98 13.82
N TYR A 106 -6.94 -2.07 13.37
CA TYR A 106 -6.69 -0.62 13.51
C TYR A 106 -6.37 -0.21 14.96
N SER A 107 -6.98 -0.89 15.94
CA SER A 107 -6.69 -0.70 17.37
C SER A 107 -5.28 -1.13 17.76
N TRP A 108 -4.75 -2.20 17.16
CA TRP A 108 -3.37 -2.63 17.42
C TRP A 108 -2.38 -1.59 16.91
N VAL A 109 -2.60 -1.07 15.71
CA VAL A 109 -1.75 0.00 15.13
C VAL A 109 -1.81 1.27 16.00
N ALA A 110 -3.01 1.66 16.45
CA ALA A 110 -3.18 2.80 17.35
C ALA A 110 -2.40 2.63 18.66
N LYS A 111 -2.52 1.45 19.31
CA LYS A 111 -1.76 1.11 20.51
C LYS A 111 -0.25 1.15 20.27
N LYS A 112 0.22 0.61 19.15
CA LYS A 112 1.64 0.55 18.78
C LYS A 112 2.28 1.93 18.64
N ILE A 113 1.53 2.93 18.19
CA ILE A 113 2.01 4.33 18.09
C ILE A 113 1.69 5.17 19.34
N GLY A 114 1.18 4.57 20.42
CA GLY A 114 0.81 5.27 21.65
C GLY A 114 -0.38 6.23 21.48
N SER A 115 -1.35 5.89 20.63
CA SER A 115 -2.52 6.73 20.33
C SER A 115 -3.84 6.03 20.63
N GLY A 116 -4.82 6.77 21.18
CA GLY A 116 -6.22 6.33 21.28
C GLY A 116 -7.04 6.59 20.01
N ALA A 117 -6.47 7.24 18.99
CA ALA A 117 -7.20 7.75 17.83
C ALA A 117 -7.39 6.70 16.72
N VAL A 118 -8.09 5.60 17.00
CA VAL A 118 -8.30 4.47 16.07
C VAL A 118 -8.91 4.90 14.73
N ARG A 119 -9.88 5.84 14.74
CA ARG A 119 -10.47 6.37 13.49
C ARG A 119 -9.45 7.13 12.66
N ALA A 120 -8.56 7.91 13.29
CA ALA A 120 -7.51 8.65 12.61
C ALA A 120 -6.46 7.72 11.99
N VAL A 121 -6.17 6.58 12.63
CA VAL A 121 -5.34 5.51 12.06
C VAL A 121 -5.96 4.97 10.77
N GLY A 122 -7.26 4.65 10.79
CA GLY A 122 -7.99 4.21 9.60
C GLY A 122 -7.91 5.23 8.45
N SER A 123 -8.11 6.52 8.74
CA SER A 123 -7.99 7.60 7.75
C SER A 123 -6.55 7.76 7.21
N ALA A 124 -5.54 7.62 8.06
CA ALA A 124 -4.13 7.71 7.65
C ALA A 124 -3.74 6.56 6.70
N LEU A 125 -4.21 5.34 6.98
CA LEU A 125 -4.01 4.16 6.13
C LEU A 125 -4.80 4.24 4.81
N ALA A 126 -6.02 4.79 4.85
CA ALA A 126 -6.83 5.01 3.63
C ALA A 126 -6.16 6.01 2.67
N ARG A 127 -5.32 6.91 3.19
CA ARG A 127 -4.56 7.91 2.44
C ARG A 127 -3.08 7.52 2.26
N ASN A 128 -2.75 6.25 2.42
CA ASN A 128 -1.38 5.74 2.24
C ASN A 128 -0.89 6.07 0.81
N PRO A 129 0.15 6.90 0.64
CA PRO A 129 0.71 7.18 -0.69
C PRO A 129 1.54 6.00 -1.23
N PHE A 130 1.88 5.02 -0.38
CA PHE A 130 2.76 3.90 -0.69
C PHE A 130 2.10 2.54 -0.44
N PRO A 131 0.91 2.25 -1.03
CA PRO A 131 0.38 0.89 -0.98
C PRO A 131 1.41 -0.12 -1.47
N ILE A 132 1.31 -1.37 -0.99
CA ILE A 132 2.26 -2.47 -1.25
C ILE A 132 3.59 -2.32 -0.50
N VAL A 133 4.28 -1.19 -0.59
CA VAL A 133 5.48 -0.91 0.24
C VAL A 133 5.11 -0.82 1.72
N VAL A 134 4.01 -0.11 1.99
CA VAL A 134 3.30 -0.16 3.27
C VAL A 134 2.04 -1.00 3.04
N PRO A 135 1.93 -2.20 3.65
CA PRO A 135 0.93 -3.19 3.31
C PRO A 135 -0.42 -2.91 4.00
N CYS A 136 -1.02 -1.74 3.73
CA CYS A 136 -2.25 -1.31 4.40
C CYS A 136 -3.48 -2.20 4.11
N HIS A 137 -3.36 -3.16 3.17
CA HIS A 137 -4.35 -4.23 2.99
C HIS A 137 -4.39 -5.21 4.18
N ARG A 138 -3.31 -5.29 4.99
CA ARG A 138 -3.22 -6.09 6.22
C ARG A 138 -3.94 -5.46 7.42
N ALA A 139 -4.35 -4.20 7.35
CA ALA A 139 -5.14 -3.57 8.39
C ALA A 139 -6.62 -3.95 8.29
N VAL A 140 -7.20 -4.51 9.36
CA VAL A 140 -8.61 -4.93 9.44
C VAL A 140 -9.32 -4.33 10.65
N ARG A 141 -10.64 -4.48 10.72
CA ARG A 141 -11.41 -4.18 11.94
C ARG A 141 -11.15 -5.26 13.00
N SER A 142 -11.32 -4.90 14.28
CA SER A 142 -11.05 -5.80 15.40
C SER A 142 -11.98 -7.03 15.45
N ASP A 143 -13.13 -6.97 14.77
CA ASP A 143 -14.07 -8.08 14.59
C ASP A 143 -13.68 -9.04 13.44
N GLY A 144 -12.56 -8.79 12.76
CA GLY A 144 -12.08 -9.57 11.62
C GLY A 144 -12.66 -9.14 10.27
N SER A 145 -13.60 -8.19 10.22
CA SER A 145 -14.09 -7.66 8.94
C SER A 145 -13.03 -6.77 8.27
N LEU A 146 -12.98 -6.79 6.94
CA LEU A 146 -11.89 -6.20 6.16
C LEU A 146 -11.66 -4.70 6.42
N GLY A 147 -12.70 -3.88 6.59
CA GLY A 147 -12.54 -2.42 6.58
C GLY A 147 -12.15 -1.88 5.20
N GLY A 148 -12.11 -0.55 5.07
CA GLY A 148 -11.86 0.11 3.78
C GLY A 148 -10.46 -0.17 3.19
N PHE A 149 -10.34 -0.01 1.88
CA PHE A 149 -9.08 -0.08 1.13
C PHE A 149 -9.18 0.73 -0.16
N GLN A 150 -8.11 1.43 -0.53
CA GLN A 150 -8.09 2.31 -1.70
C GLN A 150 -8.36 1.55 -3.01
N GLY A 151 -7.87 0.31 -3.12
CA GLY A 151 -8.12 -0.58 -4.27
C GLY A 151 -9.46 -1.33 -4.23
N GLY A 152 -10.34 -1.03 -3.27
CA GLY A 152 -11.61 -1.75 -3.09
C GLY A 152 -11.48 -3.05 -2.29
N LEU A 153 -12.60 -3.53 -1.76
CA LEU A 153 -12.62 -4.70 -0.86
C LEU A 153 -12.21 -6.00 -1.56
N GLU A 154 -12.53 -6.13 -2.86
CA GLU A 154 -12.17 -7.29 -3.66
C GLU A 154 -10.64 -7.44 -3.78
N MET A 155 -9.94 -6.38 -4.17
CA MET A 155 -8.48 -6.38 -4.24
C MET A 155 -7.86 -6.62 -2.86
N LYS A 156 -8.40 -5.99 -1.80
CA LYS A 156 -7.92 -6.21 -0.44
C LYS A 156 -7.97 -7.68 -0.05
N ARG A 157 -9.12 -8.32 -0.30
CA ARG A 157 -9.33 -9.75 -0.03
C ARG A 157 -8.36 -10.60 -0.84
N ARG A 158 -8.22 -10.32 -2.14
CA ARG A 158 -7.32 -11.05 -3.03
C ARG A 158 -5.86 -10.98 -2.58
N LEU A 159 -5.38 -9.81 -2.18
CA LEU A 159 -4.01 -9.66 -1.66
C LEU A 159 -3.81 -10.48 -0.38
N LEU A 160 -4.78 -10.46 0.54
CA LEU A 160 -4.74 -11.26 1.76
C LEU A 160 -4.74 -12.77 1.46
N GLU A 161 -5.56 -13.23 0.50
CA GLU A 161 -5.58 -14.62 0.05
C GLU A 161 -4.23 -15.05 -0.56
N LEU A 162 -3.59 -14.20 -1.38
CA LEU A 162 -2.24 -14.45 -1.93
C LEU A 162 -1.18 -14.56 -0.83
N GLU A 163 -1.39 -13.88 0.30
CA GLU A 163 -0.55 -13.99 1.48
C GLU A 163 -0.88 -15.20 2.39
N GLY A 164 -1.91 -15.99 2.05
CA GLY A 164 -2.32 -17.17 2.82
C GLY A 164 -3.30 -16.88 3.96
N VAL A 165 -3.88 -15.68 4.03
CA VAL A 165 -4.89 -15.33 5.05
C VAL A 165 -6.22 -16.00 4.73
N GLN A 166 -6.83 -16.61 5.74
CA GLN A 166 -8.08 -17.36 5.61
C GLN A 166 -9.30 -16.52 6.04
N PHE A 167 -10.46 -16.84 5.46
CA PHE A 167 -11.72 -16.16 5.72
C PHE A 167 -12.82 -17.16 6.12
N ASP A 168 -13.72 -16.75 7.02
CA ASP A 168 -14.95 -17.49 7.33
C ASP A 168 -16.00 -17.33 6.21
N SER A 169 -17.13 -18.05 6.34
CA SER A 169 -18.27 -17.95 5.44
C SER A 169 -18.93 -16.56 5.39
N ARG A 170 -18.63 -15.68 6.36
CA ARG A 170 -19.09 -14.29 6.41
C ARG A 170 -18.04 -13.30 5.87
N GLY A 171 -16.92 -13.80 5.34
CA GLY A 171 -15.86 -12.98 4.78
C GLY A 171 -14.98 -12.27 5.82
N ARG A 172 -14.95 -12.75 7.06
CA ARG A 172 -14.08 -12.22 8.12
C ARG A 172 -12.80 -13.04 8.23
N VAL A 173 -11.70 -12.38 8.53
CA VAL A 173 -10.42 -13.04 8.77
C VAL A 173 -10.52 -13.95 10.00
N THR A 174 -10.06 -15.19 9.88
CA THR A 174 -10.15 -16.21 10.95
C THR A 174 -8.83 -16.56 11.62
N SER A 175 -7.70 -16.20 11.00
CA SER A 175 -6.36 -16.53 11.49
C SER A 175 -5.46 -15.30 11.58
N CYS A 176 -4.40 -15.40 12.39
CA CYS A 176 -3.26 -14.46 12.40
C CYS A 176 -3.65 -12.97 12.58
N ILE A 177 -4.58 -12.66 13.48
CA ILE A 177 -4.98 -11.28 13.80
C ILE A 177 -4.19 -10.76 15.00
N LEU A 178 -3.33 -9.76 14.78
CA LEU A 178 -2.70 -8.98 15.84
C LEU A 178 -3.75 -8.05 16.48
N ARG A 179 -4.04 -8.32 17.76
CA ARG A 179 -4.96 -7.56 18.60
C ARG A 179 -4.17 -6.82 19.69
N PRO A 180 -4.68 -5.68 20.19
CA PRO A 180 -4.03 -4.90 21.24
C PRO A 180 -3.55 -5.75 22.41
#